data_AF-A0A8T7FDQ0-F1
#
_entry.id   AF-A0A8T7FDQ0-F1
#
_cell.length_a   1.000
_cell.length_b   1.000
_cell.length_c   1.000
_cell.angle_alpha   90.00
_cell.angle_beta   90.00
_cell.angle_gamma   90.00
#
_symmetry.space_group_name_H-M   'P 1'
#
loop_
_entity.id
_entity.type
_entity.pdbx_description
1 polymer ?
#
loop_
_entity_poly.entity_id
_entity_poly.type
_entity_poly.pdbx_seq_one_letter_code
_entity_poly.pdbx_strand_id
1 'polypeptide(L)'
;MAPKFEKAKAVEKEHAIVDGVDISGHWNRMFEQRVIFEYTPELIEKVASIPGAESFAYCYQCAKCVAVCPVDVVGNYGPRKLYRYAQTGMDLTEAPELWLCTTCANCLRVCPKEVNMVKIMPAAREQAILDGKFVPPELQQAFENTATTGNPLGQPQRKRDAWIKNAGVPVPIIKDVGRPVEALWYVGSYPSYHPRGIDAASAAARIFHALGIDFAILGKEEKDDADSQRLAGEKGLFEMMTEYNIATFNKYEWKELVVTGPHELNAFKNIYPQYGFERPVVHYSTFLVRYLDQLKPMLKHPVNKKITYHDPCYLGRHNGEYEAPRQLLQAIPGVELVEMPRNRENGYCCGGGGGGMWMDSFTAKHTTMRLSEKRAMEAASTGANVLAVACPFEVSRFSDAVKSTGNEHVDVLDILELLDKSMRVE
;
A
#
# COMPACT_ATOMS: atom_id res chain seq x y z
N MET A 1 6.73 -17.77 -17.83
CA MET A 1 7.94 -16.92 -17.73
C MET A 1 7.92 -15.99 -18.90
N ALA A 2 7.94 -14.66 -18.69
CA ALA A 2 8.17 -13.72 -19.78
C ALA A 2 9.42 -14.15 -20.58
N PRO A 3 9.45 -13.98 -21.91
CA PRO A 3 10.69 -14.16 -22.65
C PRO A 3 11.74 -13.29 -21.96
N LYS A 4 12.80 -13.93 -21.45
CA LYS A 4 13.94 -13.20 -20.91
C LYS A 4 14.38 -12.29 -22.04
N PHE A 5 14.19 -10.98 -21.90
CA PHE A 5 14.83 -10.03 -22.81
C PHE A 5 16.32 -10.29 -22.67
N GLU A 6 16.88 -11.06 -23.61
CA GLU A 6 18.31 -11.32 -23.63
C GLU A 6 18.99 -9.94 -23.64
N LYS A 7 19.96 -9.75 -22.73
CA LYS A 7 20.79 -8.56 -22.75
C LYS A 7 21.36 -8.46 -24.16
N ALA A 8 21.27 -7.28 -24.76
CA ALA A 8 21.67 -7.06 -26.15
C ALA A 8 23.02 -7.74 -26.44
N LYS A 9 23.00 -8.72 -27.34
CA LYS A 9 24.20 -9.41 -27.78
C LYS A 9 24.94 -8.45 -28.70
N ALA A 10 26.10 -8.02 -28.24
CA ALA A 10 27.04 -7.35 -29.11
C ALA A 10 27.72 -8.44 -29.96
N VAL A 11 27.67 -8.27 -31.27
CA VAL A 11 28.40 -9.10 -32.22
C VAL A 11 29.61 -8.29 -32.64
N GLU A 12 30.79 -8.78 -32.29
CA GLU A 12 32.07 -8.24 -32.71
C GLU A 12 32.80 -9.36 -33.46
N LYS A 13 33.26 -9.08 -34.68
CA LYS A 13 33.95 -10.08 -35.50
C LYS A 13 35.44 -9.79 -35.46
N GLU A 14 36.25 -10.79 -35.16
CA GLU A 14 37.72 -10.65 -35.26
C GLU A 14 38.15 -10.30 -36.70
N HIS A 15 37.46 -10.86 -37.69
CA HIS A 15 37.63 -10.57 -39.12
C HIS A 15 36.33 -10.12 -39.78
N ALA A 16 36.30 -8.90 -40.30
CA ALA A 16 35.13 -8.32 -40.96
C ALA A 16 35.50 -7.64 -42.28
N ILE A 17 35.05 -8.21 -43.41
CA ILE A 17 35.21 -7.65 -44.75
C ILE A 17 33.82 -7.29 -45.28
N VAL A 18 33.63 -6.04 -45.71
CA VAL A 18 32.41 -5.54 -46.35
C VAL A 18 32.79 -4.97 -47.71
N ASP A 19 32.21 -5.51 -48.78
CA ASP A 19 32.47 -5.11 -50.16
C ASP A 19 33.97 -5.04 -50.54
N GLY A 20 34.76 -5.97 -50.00
CA GLY A 20 36.21 -6.06 -50.24
C GLY A 20 37.08 -5.15 -49.36
N VAL A 21 36.48 -4.37 -48.47
CA VAL A 21 37.19 -3.52 -47.50
C VAL A 21 37.27 -4.22 -46.15
N ASP A 22 38.48 -4.40 -45.64
CA ASP A 22 38.71 -4.87 -44.28
C ASP A 22 38.34 -3.77 -43.28
N ILE A 23 37.34 -4.05 -42.45
CA ILE A 23 36.84 -3.18 -41.39
C ILE A 23 37.03 -3.83 -40.01
N SER A 24 37.96 -4.78 -39.86
CA SER A 24 38.31 -5.38 -38.58
C SER A 24 38.77 -4.34 -37.55
N GLY A 25 38.20 -4.42 -36.34
CA GLY A 25 38.55 -3.57 -35.21
C GLY A 25 37.36 -3.32 -34.28
N HIS A 26 37.60 -2.67 -33.15
CA HIS A 26 36.59 -2.40 -32.11
C HIS A 26 35.35 -1.62 -32.62
N TRP A 27 35.46 -0.92 -33.75
CA TRP A 27 34.36 -0.20 -34.40
C TRP A 27 33.38 -1.12 -35.14
N ASN A 28 33.72 -2.39 -35.37
CA ASN A 28 32.83 -3.37 -35.99
C ASN A 28 31.89 -4.06 -34.98
N ARG A 29 31.94 -3.66 -33.70
CA ARG A 29 31.02 -4.11 -32.67
C ARG A 29 29.62 -3.59 -32.97
N MET A 30 28.78 -4.48 -33.49
CA MET A 30 27.37 -4.20 -33.80
C MET A 30 26.47 -4.74 -32.69
N PHE A 31 25.33 -4.10 -32.46
CA PHE A 31 24.26 -4.69 -31.67
C PHE A 31 23.27 -5.37 -32.62
N GLU A 32 22.79 -6.55 -32.24
CA GLU A 32 21.68 -7.18 -32.96
C GLU A 32 20.47 -6.23 -33.06
N GLN A 33 19.76 -6.31 -34.19
CA GLN A 33 18.58 -5.49 -34.46
C GLN A 33 17.52 -5.72 -33.37
N ARG A 34 17.12 -4.63 -32.69
CA ARG A 34 16.14 -4.66 -31.60
C ARG A 34 14.70 -4.39 -32.06
N VAL A 35 14.50 -4.37 -33.38
CA VAL A 35 13.16 -4.19 -33.96
C VAL A 35 12.37 -5.46 -33.69
N ILE A 36 11.21 -5.30 -33.06
CA ILE A 36 10.28 -6.40 -32.87
C ILE A 36 9.43 -6.49 -34.13
N PHE A 37 9.58 -7.60 -34.84
CA PHE A 37 8.81 -7.90 -36.05
C PHE A 37 7.51 -8.66 -35.75
N GLU A 38 7.46 -9.37 -34.62
CA GLU A 38 6.30 -10.14 -34.18
C GLU A 38 5.64 -9.42 -33.00
N TYR A 39 4.39 -9.01 -33.19
CA TYR A 39 3.57 -8.39 -32.15
C TYR A 39 2.21 -9.07 -32.11
N THR A 40 1.59 -9.12 -30.93
CA THR A 40 0.29 -9.75 -30.68
C THR A 40 -0.71 -8.71 -30.18
N PRO A 41 -1.32 -7.90 -31.07
CA PRO A 41 -2.36 -6.94 -30.69
C PRO A 41 -3.51 -7.59 -29.93
N GLU A 42 -3.82 -8.84 -30.23
CA GLU A 42 -4.96 -9.58 -29.72
C GLU A 42 -4.89 -9.72 -28.19
N LEU A 43 -3.69 -9.82 -27.61
CA LEU A 43 -3.52 -9.90 -26.15
C LEU A 43 -3.74 -8.54 -25.47
N ILE A 44 -3.41 -7.44 -26.16
CA ILE A 44 -3.72 -6.10 -25.68
C ILE A 44 -5.22 -5.87 -25.73
N GLU A 45 -5.86 -6.23 -26.85
CA GLU A 45 -7.31 -6.16 -27.02
C GLU A 45 -8.05 -7.05 -26.01
N LYS A 46 -7.54 -8.26 -25.73
CA LYS A 46 -8.08 -9.16 -24.70
C LYS A 46 -8.11 -8.48 -23.35
N VAL A 47 -7.00 -7.91 -22.89
CA VAL A 47 -6.96 -7.20 -21.60
C VAL A 47 -7.87 -5.98 -21.64
N ALA A 48 -7.86 -5.21 -22.73
CA ALA A 48 -8.69 -4.02 -22.87
C ALA A 48 -10.20 -4.33 -22.97
N SER A 49 -10.58 -5.56 -23.32
CA SER A 49 -12.00 -5.99 -23.35
C SER A 49 -12.56 -6.33 -21.97
N ILE A 50 -11.69 -6.48 -20.95
CA ILE A 50 -12.12 -6.71 -19.57
C ILE A 50 -12.70 -5.39 -19.01
N PRO A 51 -13.94 -5.39 -18.47
CA PRO A 51 -14.53 -4.19 -17.89
C PRO A 51 -13.63 -3.54 -16.82
N GLY A 52 -13.31 -2.26 -16.99
CA GLY A 52 -12.40 -1.51 -16.11
C GLY A 52 -10.92 -1.55 -16.51
N ALA A 53 -10.54 -2.34 -17.52
CA ALA A 53 -9.17 -2.44 -18.03
C ALA A 53 -8.96 -1.78 -19.41
N GLU A 54 -9.95 -1.04 -19.92
CA GLU A 54 -9.97 -0.46 -21.27
C GLU A 54 -8.74 0.42 -21.55
N SER A 55 -8.32 1.17 -20.52
CA SER A 55 -7.18 2.08 -20.61
C SER A 55 -5.83 1.39 -20.84
N PHE A 56 -5.76 0.05 -20.76
CA PHE A 56 -4.56 -0.70 -21.11
C PHE A 56 -4.16 -0.45 -22.58
N ALA A 57 -5.14 -0.39 -23.49
CA ALA A 57 -4.90 -0.14 -24.92
C ALA A 57 -4.43 1.30 -25.22
N TYR A 58 -4.52 2.24 -24.27
CA TYR A 58 -4.18 3.64 -24.52
C TYR A 58 -2.66 3.91 -24.51
N CYS A 59 -1.86 2.93 -24.04
CA CYS A 59 -0.41 3.10 -23.90
C CYS A 59 0.28 3.18 -25.27
N TYR A 60 0.98 4.28 -25.53
CA TYR A 60 1.86 4.43 -26.71
C TYR A 60 3.36 4.34 -26.37
N GLN A 61 3.70 3.71 -25.23
CA GLN A 61 5.08 3.36 -24.87
C GLN A 61 6.07 4.54 -24.69
N CYS A 62 5.60 5.74 -24.36
CA CYS A 62 6.45 6.93 -24.11
C CYS A 62 7.42 6.83 -22.93
N ALA A 63 7.27 5.82 -22.06
CA ALA A 63 8.12 5.56 -20.91
C ALA A 63 8.13 6.57 -19.76
N LYS A 64 7.27 7.60 -19.76
CA LYS A 64 7.18 8.56 -18.63
C LYS A 64 6.95 7.87 -17.28
N CYS A 65 6.14 6.82 -17.26
CA CYS A 65 5.85 6.07 -16.04
C CYS A 65 7.07 5.36 -15.45
N VAL A 66 8.07 4.97 -16.27
CA VAL A 66 9.26 4.22 -15.82
C VAL A 66 10.10 5.06 -14.85
N ALA A 67 10.27 6.34 -15.13
CA ALA A 67 11.10 7.24 -14.31
C ALA A 67 10.58 7.40 -12.87
N VAL A 68 9.27 7.21 -12.65
CA VAL A 68 8.63 7.36 -11.34
C VAL A 68 8.23 6.03 -10.71
N CYS A 69 8.39 4.91 -11.43
CA CYS A 69 7.82 3.64 -11.01
C CYS A 69 8.65 3.01 -9.87
N PRO A 70 8.08 2.83 -8.66
CA PRO A 70 8.82 2.20 -7.57
C PRO A 70 9.10 0.73 -7.85
N VAL A 71 8.33 0.06 -8.70
CA VAL A 71 8.52 -1.37 -8.98
C VAL A 71 9.62 -1.65 -10.00
N ASP A 72 9.93 -0.68 -10.87
CA ASP A 72 10.96 -0.86 -11.89
C ASP A 72 12.38 -0.94 -11.33
N VAL A 73 12.59 -0.52 -10.07
CA VAL A 73 13.89 -0.61 -9.39
C VAL A 73 14.13 -1.94 -8.67
N VAL A 74 13.08 -2.77 -8.52
CA VAL A 74 13.14 -4.07 -7.84
C VAL A 74 12.65 -5.24 -8.69
N GLY A 75 12.02 -4.99 -9.84
CA GLY A 75 11.47 -6.04 -10.67
C GLY A 75 11.11 -5.58 -12.08
N ASN A 76 10.58 -6.52 -12.87
CA ASN A 76 10.22 -6.29 -14.26
C ASN A 76 8.71 -6.35 -14.48
N TYR A 77 7.94 -5.61 -13.69
CA TYR A 77 6.48 -5.61 -13.78
C TYR A 77 5.89 -4.19 -13.74
N GLY A 78 6.71 -3.18 -14.05
CA GLY A 78 6.22 -1.82 -14.23
C GLY A 78 5.20 -1.73 -15.38
N PRO A 79 4.25 -0.78 -15.34
CA PRO A 79 3.12 -0.72 -16.28
C PRO A 79 3.53 -0.74 -17.76
N ARG A 80 4.61 -0.03 -18.12
CA ARG A 80 5.14 -0.05 -19.49
C ARG A 80 5.62 -1.44 -19.88
N LYS A 81 6.33 -2.13 -18.98
CA LYS A 81 6.86 -3.49 -19.22
C LYS A 81 5.73 -4.50 -19.37
N LEU A 82 4.69 -4.41 -18.53
CA LEU A 82 3.49 -5.26 -18.67
C LEU A 82 2.83 -5.09 -20.04
N TYR A 83 2.63 -3.85 -20.48
CA TYR A 83 2.13 -3.59 -21.83
C TYR A 83 3.06 -4.17 -22.90
N ARG A 84 4.38 -3.98 -22.75
CA ARG A 84 5.35 -4.53 -23.72
C ARG A 84 5.32 -6.04 -23.75
N TYR A 85 5.15 -6.72 -22.61
CA TYR A 85 5.01 -8.17 -22.58
C TYR A 85 3.74 -8.64 -23.25
N ALA A 86 2.60 -7.96 -23.01
CA ALA A 86 1.36 -8.25 -23.72
C ALA A 86 1.50 -8.09 -25.24
N GLN A 87 2.23 -7.05 -25.67
CA GLN A 87 2.55 -6.82 -27.08
C GLN A 87 3.40 -7.94 -27.69
N THR A 88 4.17 -8.68 -26.90
CA THR A 88 5.11 -9.72 -27.36
C THR A 88 4.68 -11.12 -26.92
N GLY A 89 3.38 -11.38 -26.74
CA GLY A 89 2.85 -12.72 -26.52
C GLY A 89 2.56 -13.14 -25.08
N MET A 90 2.71 -12.27 -24.07
CA MET A 90 2.31 -12.59 -22.69
C MET A 90 0.82 -12.33 -22.46
N ASP A 91 0.06 -13.35 -22.10
CA ASP A 91 -1.28 -13.14 -21.54
C ASP A 91 -1.15 -12.66 -20.08
N LEU A 92 -1.50 -11.39 -19.83
CA LEU A 92 -1.46 -10.80 -18.50
C LEU A 92 -2.32 -11.57 -17.49
N THR A 93 -3.43 -12.17 -17.91
CA THR A 93 -4.34 -12.92 -17.01
C THR A 93 -3.76 -14.27 -16.54
N GLU A 94 -2.67 -14.73 -17.16
CA GLU A 94 -1.95 -15.96 -16.80
C GLU A 94 -0.55 -15.69 -16.24
N ALA A 95 -0.10 -14.44 -16.33
CA ALA A 95 1.23 -14.04 -15.95
C ALA A 95 1.36 -13.94 -14.41
N PRO A 96 2.44 -14.45 -13.81
CA PRO A 96 2.75 -14.21 -12.39
C PRO A 96 2.79 -12.71 -12.03
N GLU A 97 3.19 -11.86 -12.98
CA GLU A 97 3.27 -10.42 -12.83
C GLU A 97 1.90 -9.75 -12.53
N LEU A 98 0.79 -10.41 -12.88
CA LEU A 98 -0.57 -9.96 -12.54
C LEU A 98 -0.73 -9.75 -11.03
N TRP A 99 -0.13 -10.62 -10.23
CA TRP A 99 -0.28 -10.64 -8.79
C TRP A 99 0.63 -9.63 -8.08
N LEU A 100 1.63 -9.08 -8.78
CA LEU A 100 2.51 -8.06 -8.23
C LEU A 100 1.84 -6.68 -8.30
N CYS A 101 1.80 -5.98 -7.16
CA CYS A 101 1.04 -4.73 -7.04
C CYS A 101 1.63 -3.57 -7.86
N THR A 102 0.80 -2.90 -8.66
CA THR A 102 1.12 -1.63 -9.35
C THR A 102 0.06 -0.54 -9.14
N THR A 103 -0.79 -0.67 -8.12
CA THR A 103 -1.96 0.21 -7.89
C THR A 103 -1.65 1.47 -7.07
N CYS A 104 -0.38 1.86 -6.93
CA CYS A 104 0.03 3.03 -6.15
C CYS A 104 -0.27 4.39 -6.82
N ALA A 105 -0.84 4.39 -8.04
CA ALA A 105 -1.18 5.56 -8.86
C ALA A 105 -0.01 6.47 -9.32
N ASN A 106 1.25 6.18 -8.97
CA ASN A 106 2.35 7.07 -9.38
C ASN A 106 2.55 7.13 -10.90
N CYS A 107 2.34 6.00 -11.58
CA CYS A 107 2.40 5.94 -13.04
C CYS A 107 1.26 6.72 -13.72
N LEU A 108 0.05 6.68 -13.13
CA LEU A 108 -1.13 7.36 -13.64
C LEU A 108 -0.93 8.88 -13.60
N ARG A 109 -0.40 9.40 -12.49
CA ARG A 109 -0.12 10.84 -12.29
C ARG A 109 0.72 11.47 -13.41
N VAL A 110 1.63 10.70 -14.01
CA VAL A 110 2.53 11.20 -15.08
C VAL A 110 2.16 10.69 -16.48
N CYS A 111 1.07 9.93 -16.61
CA CYS A 111 0.69 9.30 -17.86
C CYS A 111 -0.10 10.29 -18.75
N PRO A 112 0.41 10.64 -19.94
CA PRO A 112 -0.29 11.56 -20.85
C PRO A 112 -1.54 10.95 -21.53
N LYS A 113 -1.80 9.66 -21.32
CA LYS A 113 -2.97 8.93 -21.83
C LYS A 113 -3.84 8.33 -20.74
N GLU A 114 -3.52 8.65 -19.49
CA GLU A 114 -4.32 8.21 -18.34
C GLU A 114 -4.48 6.67 -18.27
N VAL A 115 -3.44 5.93 -18.65
CA VAL A 115 -3.39 4.47 -18.48
C VAL A 115 -3.50 4.15 -17.00
N ASN A 116 -4.61 3.55 -16.59
CA ASN A 116 -5.00 3.47 -15.19
C ASN A 116 -4.81 2.07 -14.60
N MET A 117 -3.59 1.80 -14.14
CA MET A 117 -3.24 0.53 -13.50
C MET A 117 -3.99 0.26 -12.19
N VAL A 118 -4.55 1.30 -11.55
CA VAL A 118 -5.39 1.16 -10.35
C VAL A 118 -6.70 0.43 -10.70
N LYS A 119 -7.20 0.57 -11.93
CA LYS A 119 -8.39 -0.14 -12.42
C LYS A 119 -8.05 -1.42 -13.20
N ILE A 120 -7.04 -1.35 -14.08
CA ILE A 120 -6.64 -2.49 -14.94
C ILE A 120 -6.26 -3.71 -14.10
N MET A 121 -5.42 -3.55 -13.07
CA MET A 121 -4.88 -4.69 -12.34
C MET A 121 -5.96 -5.44 -11.55
N PRO A 122 -6.82 -4.79 -10.74
CA PRO A 122 -7.92 -5.49 -10.07
C PRO A 122 -8.89 -6.16 -11.06
N ALA A 123 -9.25 -5.49 -12.16
CA ALA A 123 -10.14 -6.05 -13.16
C ALA A 123 -9.55 -7.30 -13.85
N ALA A 124 -8.28 -7.25 -14.23
CA ALA A 124 -7.60 -8.41 -14.82
C ALA A 124 -7.45 -9.56 -13.82
N ARG A 125 -7.24 -9.27 -12.53
CA ARG A 125 -7.20 -10.28 -11.46
C ARG A 125 -8.56 -10.93 -11.24
N GLU A 126 -9.62 -10.12 -11.20
CA GLU A 126 -11.00 -10.61 -11.10
C GLU A 126 -11.32 -11.56 -12.25
N GLN A 127 -11.03 -11.17 -13.50
CA GLN A 127 -11.22 -12.04 -14.66
C GLN A 127 -10.41 -13.34 -14.54
N ALA A 128 -9.15 -13.26 -14.12
CA ALA A 128 -8.32 -14.46 -13.94
C ALA A 128 -8.90 -15.42 -12.89
N ILE A 129 -9.45 -14.90 -11.79
CA ILE A 129 -10.11 -15.71 -10.76
C ILE A 129 -11.38 -16.37 -11.33
N LEU A 130 -12.21 -15.62 -12.04
CA LEU A 130 -13.45 -16.13 -12.67
C LEU A 130 -13.15 -17.23 -13.71
N ASP A 131 -12.05 -17.10 -14.44
CA ASP A 131 -11.59 -18.08 -15.42
C ASP A 131 -10.93 -19.32 -14.76
N GLY A 132 -10.83 -19.38 -13.43
CA GLY A 132 -10.20 -20.48 -12.69
C GLY A 132 -8.67 -20.54 -12.87
N LYS A 133 -8.03 -19.41 -13.18
CA LYS A 133 -6.59 -19.33 -13.37
C LYS A 133 -5.83 -19.30 -12.04
N PHE A 134 -4.51 -19.42 -12.13
CA PHE A 134 -3.63 -19.46 -10.97
C PHE A 134 -3.77 -18.23 -10.08
N VAL A 135 -4.02 -18.47 -8.78
CA VAL A 135 -3.92 -17.48 -7.69
C VAL A 135 -2.78 -17.91 -6.75
N PRO A 136 -1.90 -16.99 -6.30
CA PRO A 136 -0.88 -17.32 -5.32
C PRO A 136 -1.49 -17.96 -4.05
N PRO A 137 -0.99 -19.11 -3.57
CA PRO A 137 -1.58 -19.80 -2.42
C PRO A 137 -1.67 -18.95 -1.14
N GLU A 138 -0.67 -18.10 -0.87
CA GLU A 138 -0.69 -17.20 0.29
C GLU A 138 -1.85 -16.20 0.21
N LEU A 139 -2.16 -15.71 -1.00
CA LEU A 139 -3.27 -14.80 -1.25
C LEU A 139 -4.62 -15.53 -1.16
N GLN A 140 -4.71 -16.73 -1.70
CA GLN A 140 -5.90 -17.57 -1.59
C GLN A 140 -6.24 -17.85 -0.13
N GLN A 141 -5.24 -18.17 0.70
CA GLN A 141 -5.44 -18.34 2.14
C GLN A 141 -5.98 -17.08 2.82
N ALA A 142 -5.50 -15.89 2.42
CA ALA A 142 -6.01 -14.63 2.94
C ALA A 142 -7.47 -14.37 2.55
N PHE A 143 -7.91 -14.80 1.35
CA PHE A 143 -9.32 -14.74 0.94
C PHE A 143 -10.19 -15.67 1.78
N GLU A 144 -9.77 -16.92 1.95
CA GLU A 144 -10.47 -17.91 2.78
C GLU A 144 -10.60 -17.44 4.24
N ASN A 145 -9.52 -16.89 4.79
CA ASN A 145 -9.52 -16.32 6.13
C ASN A 145 -10.52 -15.17 6.26
N THR A 146 -10.53 -14.24 5.30
CA THR A 146 -11.48 -13.12 5.30
C THR A 146 -12.92 -13.63 5.20
N ALA A 147 -13.21 -14.58 4.32
CA ALA A 147 -14.55 -15.15 4.16
C ALA A 147 -15.05 -15.87 5.44
N THR A 148 -14.18 -16.62 6.11
CA THR A 148 -14.55 -17.47 7.25
C THR A 148 -14.51 -16.74 8.60
N THR A 149 -13.52 -15.87 8.79
CA THR A 149 -13.25 -15.22 10.08
C THR A 149 -13.49 -13.71 10.07
N GLY A 150 -13.81 -13.12 8.91
CA GLY A 150 -14.01 -11.68 8.75
C GLY A 150 -12.72 -10.86 8.74
N ASN A 151 -11.55 -11.49 8.66
CA ASN A 151 -10.25 -10.83 8.56
C ASN A 151 -9.20 -11.69 7.84
N PRO A 152 -8.23 -11.08 7.14
CA PRO A 152 -7.23 -11.82 6.36
C PRO A 152 -6.20 -12.59 7.22
N LEU A 153 -6.08 -12.27 8.50
CA LEU A 153 -5.15 -12.90 9.45
C LEU A 153 -5.68 -14.22 10.03
N GLY A 154 -6.90 -14.63 9.68
CA GLY A 154 -7.52 -15.87 10.15
C GLY A 154 -7.82 -15.88 11.65
N GLN A 155 -7.85 -14.71 12.30
CA GLN A 155 -8.04 -14.62 13.73
C GLN A 155 -9.51 -14.71 14.13
N PRO A 156 -9.87 -15.36 15.25
CA PRO A 156 -11.26 -15.42 15.69
C PRO A 156 -11.87 -14.05 15.98
N GLN A 157 -13.09 -13.82 15.49
CA GLN A 157 -13.83 -12.56 15.69
C GLN A 157 -13.99 -12.17 17.17
N ARG A 158 -14.16 -13.16 18.07
CA ARG A 158 -14.24 -12.93 19.53
C ARG A 158 -13.00 -12.28 20.14
N LYS A 159 -11.87 -12.25 19.43
CA LYS A 159 -10.62 -11.62 19.86
C LYS A 159 -10.42 -10.21 19.29
N ARG A 160 -11.34 -9.69 18.46
CA ARG A 160 -11.19 -8.40 17.75
C ARG A 160 -10.90 -7.22 18.68
N ASP A 161 -11.53 -7.21 19.85
CA ASP A 161 -11.39 -6.17 20.87
C ASP A 161 -10.41 -6.54 21.99
N ALA A 162 -9.69 -7.67 21.88
CA ALA A 162 -8.81 -8.16 22.94
C ALA A 162 -7.61 -7.25 23.20
N TRP A 163 -7.26 -6.38 22.26
CA TRP A 163 -6.19 -5.40 22.39
C TRP A 163 -6.51 -4.27 23.38
N ILE A 164 -7.80 -4.01 23.67
CA ILE A 164 -8.24 -2.94 24.59
C ILE A 164 -7.55 -3.05 25.95
N LYS A 165 -7.31 -4.28 26.42
CA LYS A 165 -6.62 -4.55 27.69
C LYS A 165 -5.20 -3.94 27.75
N ASN A 166 -4.56 -3.74 26.60
CA ASN A 166 -3.22 -3.15 26.48
C ASN A 166 -3.26 -1.61 26.42
N ALA A 167 -4.42 -1.01 26.15
CA ALA A 167 -4.56 0.45 26.11
C ALA A 167 -4.34 1.08 27.49
N GLY A 168 -4.79 0.40 28.56
CA GLY A 168 -4.70 0.90 29.94
C GLY A 168 -5.61 2.10 30.23
N VAL A 169 -6.56 2.37 29.33
CA VAL A 169 -7.58 3.43 29.42
C VAL A 169 -8.94 2.88 28.96
N PRO A 170 -10.06 3.51 29.34
CA PRO A 170 -11.37 3.13 28.81
C PRO A 170 -11.43 3.28 27.27
N VAL A 171 -11.91 2.22 26.60
CA VAL A 171 -12.20 2.22 25.16
C VAL A 171 -13.68 1.83 24.99
N PRO A 172 -14.57 2.80 24.73
CA PRO A 172 -16.00 2.52 24.63
C PRO A 172 -16.34 1.66 23.42
N ILE A 173 -17.17 0.63 23.61
CA ILE A 173 -17.74 -0.16 22.50
C ILE A 173 -19.13 0.40 22.22
N ILE A 174 -19.41 0.77 20.97
CA ILE A 174 -20.58 1.59 20.61
C ILE A 174 -21.92 0.95 21.03
N LYS A 175 -22.02 -0.38 20.99
CA LYS A 175 -23.19 -1.13 21.43
C LYS A 175 -23.53 -0.94 22.92
N ASP A 176 -22.53 -0.64 23.74
CA ASP A 176 -22.63 -0.47 25.18
C ASP A 176 -22.77 1.01 25.58
N VAL A 177 -22.56 1.95 24.65
CA VAL A 177 -22.62 3.40 24.89
C VAL A 177 -24.06 3.92 24.94
N GLY A 178 -24.97 3.38 24.12
CA GLY A 178 -26.41 3.70 24.16
C GLY A 178 -26.79 5.13 23.79
N ARG A 179 -25.87 5.93 23.22
CA ARG A 179 -26.10 7.28 22.73
C ARG A 179 -25.27 7.55 21.47
N PRO A 180 -25.60 8.58 20.67
CA PRO A 180 -24.75 9.02 19.57
C PRO A 180 -23.34 9.42 20.05
N VAL A 181 -22.33 9.20 19.21
CA VAL A 181 -20.94 9.59 19.44
C VAL A 181 -20.41 10.50 18.34
N GLU A 182 -19.43 11.35 18.64
CA GLU A 182 -18.78 12.20 17.63
C GLU A 182 -17.98 11.36 16.62
N ALA A 183 -17.14 10.46 17.11
CA ALA A 183 -16.26 9.65 16.28
C ALA A 183 -16.54 8.15 16.45
N LEU A 184 -16.94 7.47 15.36
CA LEU A 184 -16.81 6.02 15.30
C LEU A 184 -15.40 5.70 14.80
N TRP A 185 -14.56 5.14 15.67
CA TRP A 185 -13.23 4.72 15.28
C TRP A 185 -13.24 3.28 14.76
N TYR A 186 -12.99 3.14 13.46
CA TYR A 186 -12.73 1.85 12.81
C TYR A 186 -11.26 1.48 13.03
N VAL A 187 -11.03 0.42 13.81
CA VAL A 187 -9.70 0.06 14.31
C VAL A 187 -8.90 -0.65 13.22
N GLY A 188 -9.53 -1.56 12.48
CA GLY A 188 -8.92 -2.33 11.40
C GLY A 188 -8.32 -3.65 11.86
N SER A 189 -8.11 -4.57 10.91
CA SER A 189 -7.67 -5.94 11.21
C SER A 189 -6.25 -6.00 11.74
N TYR A 190 -5.33 -5.23 11.16
CA TYR A 190 -3.93 -5.26 11.58
C TYR A 190 -3.73 -4.67 12.99
N PRO A 191 -4.30 -3.49 13.33
CA PRO A 191 -4.22 -2.95 14.69
C PRO A 191 -4.92 -3.80 15.74
N SER A 192 -5.95 -4.57 15.35
CA SER A 192 -6.70 -5.43 16.28
C SER A 192 -5.96 -6.72 16.65
N TYR A 193 -5.11 -7.25 15.77
CA TYR A 193 -4.58 -8.62 15.91
C TYR A 193 -3.07 -8.75 15.87
N HIS A 194 -2.38 -7.92 15.08
CA HIS A 194 -0.92 -8.04 14.94
C HIS A 194 -0.22 -7.33 16.10
N PRO A 195 0.81 -7.91 16.75
CA PRO A 195 1.46 -7.30 17.92
C PRO A 195 1.87 -5.84 17.73
N ARG A 196 2.59 -5.52 16.64
CA ARG A 196 2.97 -4.12 16.31
C ARG A 196 1.78 -3.23 15.96
N GLY A 197 0.68 -3.80 15.49
CA GLY A 197 -0.55 -3.06 15.26
C GLY A 197 -1.28 -2.74 16.57
N ILE A 198 -1.24 -3.66 17.53
CA ILE A 198 -1.82 -3.48 18.87
C ILE A 198 -1.14 -2.34 19.62
N ASP A 199 0.18 -2.16 19.44
CA ASP A 199 0.91 -1.03 20.01
C ASP A 199 0.35 0.31 19.50
N ALA A 200 0.15 0.44 18.18
CA ALA A 200 -0.44 1.63 17.57
C ALA A 200 -1.90 1.86 17.99
N ALA A 201 -2.75 0.81 18.04
CA ALA A 201 -4.13 0.93 18.53
C ALA A 201 -4.17 1.36 20.00
N SER A 202 -3.30 0.79 20.84
CA SER A 202 -3.21 1.15 22.25
C SER A 202 -2.79 2.61 22.44
N ALA A 203 -1.85 3.10 21.62
CA ALA A 203 -1.44 4.50 21.59
C ALA A 203 -2.58 5.44 21.15
N ALA A 204 -3.29 5.11 20.07
CA ALA A 204 -4.46 5.87 19.61
C ALA A 204 -5.54 5.99 20.70
N ALA A 205 -5.88 4.88 21.36
CA ALA A 205 -6.85 4.87 22.44
C ALA A 205 -6.45 5.82 23.60
N ARG A 206 -5.16 5.82 23.97
CA ARG A 206 -4.64 6.72 25.02
C ARG A 206 -4.70 8.18 24.59
N ILE A 207 -4.32 8.50 23.36
CA ILE A 207 -4.39 9.86 22.81
C ILE A 207 -5.84 10.34 22.78
N PHE A 208 -6.76 9.54 22.25
CA PHE A 208 -8.18 9.90 22.16
C PHE A 208 -8.80 10.11 23.54
N HIS A 209 -8.49 9.22 24.49
CA HIS A 209 -8.94 9.35 25.87
C HIS A 209 -8.41 10.62 26.54
N ALA A 210 -7.11 10.91 26.38
CA ALA A 210 -6.47 12.07 26.98
C ALA A 210 -7.00 13.40 26.40
N LEU A 211 -7.29 13.43 25.11
CA LEU A 211 -7.93 14.57 24.43
C LEU A 211 -9.42 14.72 24.76
N GLY A 212 -10.02 13.77 25.50
CA GLY A 212 -11.45 13.80 25.83
C GLY A 212 -12.35 13.67 24.60
N ILE A 213 -11.87 13.01 23.54
CA ILE A 213 -12.66 12.79 22.31
C ILE A 213 -13.85 11.88 22.64
N ASP A 214 -15.04 12.26 22.18
CA ASP A 214 -16.23 11.42 22.29
C ASP A 214 -16.23 10.34 21.19
N PHE A 215 -15.52 9.24 21.45
CA PHE A 215 -15.37 8.14 20.50
C PHE A 215 -15.91 6.81 21.02
N ALA A 216 -16.23 5.91 20.09
CA ALA A 216 -16.45 4.50 20.35
C ALA A 216 -15.91 3.64 19.21
N ILE A 217 -15.73 2.35 19.46
CA ILE A 217 -15.35 1.34 18.44
C ILE A 217 -16.47 0.32 18.25
N LEU A 218 -16.44 -0.42 17.14
CA LEU A 218 -17.37 -1.53 16.89
C LEU A 218 -17.08 -2.78 17.75
N GLY A 219 -15.85 -2.91 18.25
CA GLY A 219 -15.41 -4.08 19.02
C GLY A 219 -15.56 -5.37 18.21
N LYS A 220 -16.25 -6.37 18.78
CA LYS A 220 -16.44 -7.69 18.14
C LYS A 220 -17.34 -7.68 16.89
N GLU A 221 -18.01 -6.58 16.56
CA GLU A 221 -18.78 -6.48 15.32
C GLU A 221 -17.94 -5.96 14.14
N GLU A 222 -16.70 -5.52 14.37
CA GLU A 222 -15.85 -5.00 13.30
C GLU A 222 -15.27 -6.12 12.43
N LYS A 223 -15.56 -6.11 11.13
CA LYS A 223 -14.88 -6.93 10.12
C LYS A 223 -13.95 -6.08 9.26
N ASP A 224 -13.14 -6.75 8.45
CA ASP A 224 -12.24 -6.13 7.48
C ASP A 224 -13.00 -5.27 6.45
N ASP A 225 -12.35 -4.21 5.96
CA ASP A 225 -12.89 -3.30 4.94
C ASP A 225 -12.84 -3.91 3.54
N ALA A 226 -12.06 -4.99 3.39
CA ALA A 226 -11.89 -5.79 2.19
C ALA A 226 -11.25 -5.05 0.99
N ASP A 227 -10.62 -3.89 1.18
CA ASP A 227 -9.91 -3.17 0.11
C ASP A 227 -8.79 -4.02 -0.49
N SER A 228 -8.08 -4.78 0.36
CA SER A 228 -7.04 -5.68 -0.10
C SER A 228 -7.59 -6.79 -1.00
N GLN A 229 -8.74 -7.36 -0.66
CA GLN A 229 -9.42 -8.41 -1.42
C GLN A 229 -9.88 -7.86 -2.77
N ARG A 230 -10.55 -6.70 -2.75
CA ARG A 230 -10.99 -5.98 -3.96
C ARG A 230 -9.85 -5.70 -4.91
N LEU A 231 -8.74 -5.13 -4.42
CA LEU A 231 -7.57 -4.82 -5.24
C LEU A 231 -6.86 -6.09 -5.74
N ALA A 232 -7.01 -7.20 -5.04
CA ALA A 232 -6.48 -8.49 -5.42
C ALA A 232 -7.40 -9.28 -6.37
N GLY A 233 -8.56 -8.72 -6.76
CA GLY A 233 -9.49 -9.31 -7.72
C GLY A 233 -10.67 -10.05 -7.09
N GLU A 234 -10.73 -10.20 -5.77
CA GLU A 234 -11.85 -10.84 -5.09
C GLU A 234 -13.00 -9.86 -4.83
N LYS A 235 -13.73 -9.54 -5.90
CA LYS A 235 -14.84 -8.59 -5.86
C LYS A 235 -16.06 -9.11 -5.10
N GLY A 236 -16.41 -10.39 -5.27
CA GLY A 236 -17.58 -10.97 -4.58
C GLY A 236 -17.39 -10.97 -3.06
N LEU A 237 -16.18 -11.29 -2.60
CA LEU A 237 -15.85 -11.19 -1.18
C LEU A 237 -15.86 -9.74 -0.67
N PHE A 238 -15.40 -8.79 -1.48
CA PHE A 238 -15.46 -7.36 -1.15
C PHE A 238 -16.91 -6.87 -0.98
N GLU A 239 -17.82 -7.26 -1.87
CA GLU A 239 -19.23 -6.88 -1.81
C GLU A 239 -19.90 -7.45 -0.56
N MET A 240 -19.65 -8.73 -0.24
CA MET A 240 -20.14 -9.35 0.99
C MET A 240 -19.70 -8.61 2.25
N MET A 241 -18.42 -8.22 2.34
CA MET A 241 -17.90 -7.48 3.50
C MET A 241 -18.45 -6.06 3.56
N THR A 242 -18.59 -5.41 2.40
CA THR A 242 -19.17 -4.07 2.27
C THR A 242 -20.61 -4.04 2.79
N GLU A 243 -21.46 -4.97 2.36
CA GLU A 243 -22.84 -5.09 2.83
C GLU A 243 -22.92 -5.28 4.35
N TYR A 244 -22.09 -6.18 4.89
CA TYR A 244 -22.01 -6.42 6.34
C TYR A 244 -21.58 -5.16 7.12
N ASN A 245 -20.55 -4.47 6.64
CA ASN A 245 -20.00 -3.29 7.29
C ASN A 245 -21.03 -2.15 7.28
N ILE A 246 -21.68 -1.88 6.14
CA ILE A 246 -22.75 -0.87 6.03
C ILE A 246 -23.91 -1.20 6.97
N ALA A 247 -24.38 -2.45 6.98
CA ALA A 247 -25.45 -2.88 7.88
C ALA A 247 -25.05 -2.68 9.35
N THR A 248 -23.80 -2.95 9.71
CA THR A 248 -23.27 -2.76 11.07
C THR A 248 -23.15 -1.29 11.44
N PHE A 249 -22.64 -0.46 10.55
CA PHE A 249 -22.56 0.99 10.73
C PHE A 249 -23.94 1.63 10.94
N ASN A 250 -24.98 1.14 10.25
CA ASN A 250 -26.34 1.65 10.33
C ASN A 250 -27.09 1.25 11.61
N LYS A 251 -26.57 0.32 12.42
CA LYS A 251 -27.14 0.00 13.74
C LYS A 251 -26.96 1.13 14.76
N TYR A 252 -26.02 2.05 14.50
CA TYR A 252 -25.58 3.05 15.46
C TYR A 252 -25.60 4.46 14.88
N GLU A 253 -25.78 5.43 15.77
CA GLU A 253 -25.70 6.85 15.45
C GLU A 253 -24.32 7.39 15.80
N TRP A 254 -23.69 8.04 14.83
CA TRP A 254 -22.35 8.62 14.94
C TRP A 254 -22.12 9.63 13.82
N LYS A 255 -21.26 10.63 14.06
CA LYS A 255 -21.10 11.79 13.14
C LYS A 255 -20.04 11.58 12.05
N GLU A 256 -18.88 11.04 12.39
CA GLU A 256 -17.78 10.81 11.43
C GLU A 256 -17.05 9.49 11.72
N LEU A 257 -16.60 8.82 10.66
CA LEU A 257 -15.78 7.61 10.74
C LEU A 257 -14.30 7.99 10.77
N VAL A 258 -13.60 7.65 11.85
CA VAL A 258 -12.15 7.80 11.96
C VAL A 258 -11.51 6.44 11.66
N VAL A 259 -10.53 6.40 10.76
CA VAL A 259 -9.84 5.16 10.37
C VAL A 259 -8.36 5.20 10.72
N THR A 260 -7.78 4.04 11.00
CA THR A 260 -6.36 3.91 11.38
C THR A 260 -5.45 3.79 10.15
N GLY A 261 -5.99 3.31 9.04
CA GLY A 261 -5.23 2.96 7.83
C GLY A 261 -5.59 3.80 6.59
N PRO A 262 -4.60 4.10 5.72
CA PRO A 262 -4.86 4.73 4.43
C PRO A 262 -5.71 3.91 3.45
N HIS A 263 -5.63 2.58 3.54
CA HIS A 263 -6.46 1.68 2.71
C HIS A 263 -7.93 1.75 3.11
N GLU A 264 -8.19 1.72 4.42
CA GLU A 264 -9.52 1.90 5.01
C GLU A 264 -10.10 3.26 4.61
N LEU A 265 -9.29 4.33 4.69
CA LEU A 265 -9.69 5.66 4.23
C LEU A 265 -10.16 5.60 2.77
N ASN A 266 -9.33 5.03 1.89
CA ASN A 266 -9.66 4.96 0.48
C ASN A 266 -10.91 4.10 0.21
N ALA A 267 -11.05 2.98 0.89
CA ALA A 267 -12.19 2.09 0.75
C ALA A 267 -13.48 2.81 1.13
N PHE A 268 -13.57 3.26 2.39
CA PHE A 268 -14.79 3.87 2.90
C PHE A 268 -15.12 5.21 2.24
N LYS A 269 -14.11 6.01 1.87
CA LYS A 269 -14.31 7.34 1.27
C LYS A 269 -14.58 7.31 -0.23
N ASN A 270 -13.89 6.45 -0.99
CA ASN A 270 -13.89 6.52 -2.46
C ASN A 270 -14.60 5.34 -3.13
N ILE A 271 -14.76 4.20 -2.44
CA ILE A 271 -15.32 2.97 -3.02
C ILE A 271 -16.70 2.64 -2.44
N TYR A 272 -16.81 2.56 -1.11
CA TYR A 272 -18.07 2.26 -0.41
C TYR A 272 -19.25 3.19 -0.75
N PRO A 273 -19.08 4.46 -1.17
CA PRO A 273 -20.21 5.28 -1.62
C PRO A 273 -20.97 4.68 -2.81
N GLN A 274 -20.32 3.89 -3.65
CA GLN A 274 -20.97 3.16 -4.75
C GLN A 274 -21.95 2.08 -4.25
N TYR A 275 -21.89 1.74 -2.96
CA TYR A 275 -22.71 0.74 -2.27
C TYR A 275 -23.62 1.37 -1.20
N GLY A 276 -23.77 2.71 -1.19
CA GLY A 276 -24.70 3.42 -0.30
C GLY A 276 -24.11 3.87 1.05
N PHE A 277 -22.79 3.87 1.21
CA PHE A 277 -22.14 4.49 2.38
C PHE A 277 -21.80 5.96 2.10
N GLU A 278 -22.53 6.88 2.71
CA GLU A 278 -22.41 8.33 2.42
C GLU A 278 -21.91 9.16 3.61
N ARG A 279 -21.34 8.52 4.63
CA ARG A 279 -20.89 9.21 5.85
C ARG A 279 -19.46 9.76 5.73
N PRO A 280 -19.13 10.87 6.42
CA PRO A 280 -17.78 11.41 6.41
C PRO A 280 -16.75 10.42 6.95
N VAL A 281 -15.59 10.34 6.28
CA VAL A 281 -14.46 9.47 6.66
C VAL A 281 -13.18 10.29 6.71
N VAL A 282 -12.41 10.10 7.77
CA VAL A 282 -11.13 10.79 7.97
C VAL A 282 -10.08 9.84 8.53
N HIS A 283 -8.84 9.99 8.07
CA HIS A 283 -7.70 9.28 8.65
C HIS A 283 -7.31 9.87 10.00
N TYR A 284 -6.84 9.05 10.94
CA TYR A 284 -6.49 9.49 12.29
C TYR A 284 -5.56 10.72 12.30
N SER A 285 -4.61 10.80 11.36
CA SER A 285 -3.66 11.91 11.31
C SER A 285 -4.37 13.24 11.06
N THR A 286 -5.25 13.28 10.06
CA THR A 286 -6.04 14.46 9.70
C THR A 286 -7.05 14.79 10.79
N PHE A 287 -7.60 13.77 11.45
CA PHE A 287 -8.48 13.95 12.60
C PHE A 287 -7.77 14.61 13.78
N LEU A 288 -6.59 14.09 14.18
CA LEU A 288 -5.82 14.59 15.32
C LEU A 288 -5.26 15.99 15.10
N VAL A 289 -4.98 16.39 13.87
CA VAL A 289 -4.57 17.78 13.56
C VAL A 289 -5.63 18.80 13.98
N ARG A 290 -6.92 18.43 13.99
CA ARG A 290 -8.00 19.31 14.49
C ARG A 290 -7.88 19.59 15.98
N TYR A 291 -7.18 18.73 16.71
CA TYR A 291 -6.92 18.83 18.15
C TYR A 291 -5.47 19.22 18.45
N LEU A 292 -4.69 19.67 17.46
CA LEU A 292 -3.26 19.89 17.61
C LEU A 292 -2.90 20.90 18.71
N ASP A 293 -3.70 21.94 18.87
CA ASP A 293 -3.50 22.96 19.91
C ASP A 293 -3.76 22.43 21.32
N GLN A 294 -4.65 21.45 21.46
CA GLN A 294 -4.90 20.74 22.72
C GLN A 294 -3.84 19.66 22.97
N LEU A 295 -3.38 19.00 21.91
CA LEU A 295 -2.38 17.93 21.96
C LEU A 295 -0.99 18.45 22.34
N LYS A 296 -0.55 19.58 21.75
CA LYS A 296 0.78 20.17 21.97
C LYS A 296 1.16 20.33 23.46
N PRO A 297 0.32 20.94 24.33
CA PRO A 297 0.61 21.04 25.77
C PRO A 297 0.73 19.69 26.50
N MET A 298 0.21 18.60 25.91
CA MET A 298 0.27 17.26 26.49
C MET A 298 1.57 16.51 26.14
N LEU A 299 2.26 16.92 25.07
CA LEU A 299 3.54 16.37 24.61
C LEU A 299 4.67 16.88 25.50
N LYS A 300 4.75 16.36 26.73
CA LYS A 300 5.66 16.87 27.78
C LYS A 300 7.07 16.30 27.71
N HIS A 301 7.26 15.19 26.99
CA HIS A 301 8.52 14.46 26.96
C HIS A 301 9.17 14.58 25.57
N PRO A 302 10.35 15.23 25.48
CA PRO A 302 11.06 15.33 24.22
C PRO A 302 11.51 13.95 23.72
N VAL A 303 11.33 13.70 22.43
CA VAL A 303 11.82 12.46 21.80
C VAL A 303 13.31 12.55 21.47
N ASN A 304 13.81 13.75 21.12
CA ASN A 304 15.23 14.01 20.82
C ASN A 304 15.82 13.05 19.76
N LYS A 305 15.08 12.83 18.66
CA LYS A 305 15.47 11.95 17.56
C LYS A 305 15.34 12.68 16.23
N LYS A 306 16.22 12.32 15.29
CA LYS A 306 16.03 12.63 13.89
C LYS A 306 15.04 11.64 13.28
N ILE A 307 13.93 12.12 12.75
CA ILE A 307 12.84 11.30 12.23
C ILE A 307 12.70 11.56 10.74
N THR A 308 12.54 10.50 9.94
CA THR A 308 12.06 10.60 8.57
C THR A 308 10.68 9.98 8.45
N TYR A 309 9.86 10.45 7.52
CA TYR A 309 8.50 9.98 7.33
C TYR A 309 8.33 9.24 5.98
N HIS A 310 7.63 8.10 5.98
CA HIS A 310 7.19 7.45 4.76
C HIS A 310 5.77 7.89 4.39
N ASP A 311 5.60 8.48 3.20
CA ASP A 311 4.29 8.84 2.63
C ASP A 311 3.54 7.60 2.08
N PRO A 312 2.48 7.10 2.75
CA PRO A 312 1.73 5.95 2.26
C PRO A 312 0.98 6.33 0.99
N CYS A 313 1.06 5.47 -0.03
CA CYS A 313 0.50 5.81 -1.34
C CYS A 313 -1.02 6.07 -1.32
N TYR A 314 -1.77 5.35 -0.48
CA TYR A 314 -3.22 5.54 -0.32
C TYR A 314 -3.59 6.78 0.51
N LEU A 315 -2.71 7.31 1.35
CA LEU A 315 -2.97 8.56 2.08
C LEU A 315 -2.67 9.76 1.18
N GLY A 316 -1.50 9.72 0.54
CA GLY A 316 -1.02 10.77 -0.35
C GLY A 316 -1.64 10.73 -1.73
N ARG A 317 -1.17 9.84 -2.61
CA ARG A 317 -1.52 9.90 -4.04
C ARG A 317 -3.01 9.65 -4.34
N HIS A 318 -3.69 8.86 -3.50
CA HIS A 318 -5.12 8.58 -3.67
C HIS A 318 -6.02 9.57 -2.93
N ASN A 319 -5.59 10.13 -1.80
CA ASN A 319 -6.46 10.96 -0.93
C ASN A 319 -5.96 12.39 -0.69
N GLY A 320 -4.80 12.76 -1.24
CA GLY A 320 -4.25 14.11 -1.23
C GLY A 320 -3.65 14.56 0.11
N GLU A 321 -3.58 13.68 1.12
CA GLU A 321 -3.09 14.04 2.44
C GLU A 321 -1.60 13.77 2.57
N TYR A 322 -0.86 14.82 2.87
CA TYR A 322 0.59 14.78 3.07
C TYR A 322 1.05 15.61 4.27
N GLU A 323 0.27 16.60 4.69
CA GLU A 323 0.72 17.56 5.70
C GLU A 323 0.34 17.13 7.11
N ALA A 324 -0.83 16.54 7.31
CA ALA A 324 -1.29 16.18 8.64
C ALA A 324 -0.31 15.26 9.41
N PRO A 325 0.28 14.22 8.79
CA PRO A 325 1.33 13.41 9.43
C PRO A 325 2.55 14.25 9.87
N ARG A 326 2.99 15.19 9.02
CA ARG A 326 4.15 16.05 9.28
C ARG A 326 3.88 17.04 10.39
N GLN A 327 2.68 17.65 10.41
CA GLN A 327 2.26 18.57 11.46
C GLN A 327 2.24 17.90 12.84
N LEU A 328 1.77 16.64 12.92
CA LEU A 328 1.81 15.86 14.15
C LEU A 328 3.24 15.57 14.60
N LEU A 329 4.11 15.12 13.69
CA LEU A 329 5.52 14.85 13.99
C LEU A 329 6.27 16.11 14.47
N GLN A 330 6.05 17.25 13.82
CA GLN A 330 6.68 18.53 14.16
C GLN A 330 6.16 19.11 15.48
N ALA A 331 4.98 18.69 15.95
CA ALA A 331 4.46 19.12 17.24
C ALA A 331 5.18 18.45 18.43
N ILE A 332 5.88 17.34 18.20
CA ILE A 332 6.60 16.60 19.24
C ILE A 332 7.89 17.35 19.59
N PRO A 333 8.11 17.73 20.86
CA PRO A 333 9.34 18.40 21.27
C PRO A 333 10.59 17.55 20.99
N GLY A 334 11.65 18.20 20.51
CA GLY A 334 12.94 17.55 20.23
C GLY A 334 12.96 16.67 18.97
N VAL A 335 11.91 16.65 18.16
CA VAL A 335 11.94 15.98 16.85
C VAL A 335 12.63 16.86 15.81
N GLU A 336 13.64 16.32 15.14
CA GLU A 336 14.19 16.87 13.90
C GLU A 336 13.62 16.07 12.72
N LEU A 337 12.65 16.64 12.00
CA LEU A 337 12.07 16.00 10.82
C LEU A 337 12.97 16.21 9.60
N VAL A 338 13.48 15.12 9.03
CA VAL A 338 14.23 15.09 7.77
C VAL A 338 13.42 14.35 6.70
N GLU A 339 13.37 14.89 5.49
CA GLU A 339 12.68 14.22 4.38
C GLU A 339 13.62 13.28 3.63
N MET A 340 13.09 12.12 3.23
CA MET A 340 13.71 11.32 2.17
C MET A 340 13.69 12.09 0.85
N PRO A 341 14.69 11.89 -0.05
CA PRO A 341 14.73 12.58 -1.35
C PRO A 341 13.46 12.38 -2.17
N ARG A 342 12.88 11.18 -2.13
CA ARG A 342 11.56 10.91 -2.70
C ARG A 342 10.52 10.95 -1.59
N ASN A 343 9.81 12.05 -1.47
CA ASN A 343 8.69 12.23 -0.55
C ASN A 343 7.42 12.63 -1.31
N ARG A 344 6.31 12.74 -0.59
CA ARG A 344 5.00 13.14 -1.08
C ARG A 344 4.56 12.30 -2.27
N GLU A 345 4.09 12.92 -3.35
CA GLU A 345 3.64 12.23 -4.56
C GLU A 345 4.76 11.43 -5.24
N ASN A 346 6.03 11.75 -4.98
CA ASN A 346 7.19 11.04 -5.52
C ASN A 346 7.65 9.87 -4.65
N GLY A 347 7.09 9.68 -3.45
CA GLY A 347 7.47 8.63 -2.50
C GLY A 347 7.32 7.21 -3.07
N TYR A 348 8.30 6.36 -2.78
CA TYR A 348 8.24 4.94 -3.15
C TYR A 348 7.36 4.15 -2.18
N CYS A 349 6.78 3.06 -2.68
CA CYS A 349 5.80 2.24 -1.96
C CYS A 349 6.47 1.34 -0.91
N CYS A 350 5.76 1.02 0.18
CA CYS A 350 6.13 0.00 1.17
C CYS A 350 5.95 -1.45 0.65
N GLY A 351 5.14 -1.64 -0.39
CA GLY A 351 4.84 -2.93 -1.01
C GLY A 351 3.66 -3.70 -0.40
N GLY A 352 2.97 -3.17 0.62
CA GLY A 352 1.85 -3.87 1.27
C GLY A 352 0.51 -3.80 0.52
N GLY A 353 0.27 -2.74 -0.26
CA GLY A 353 -1.01 -2.54 -0.94
C GLY A 353 -1.28 -3.54 -2.08
N GLY A 354 -2.53 -3.61 -2.55
CA GLY A 354 -2.92 -4.42 -3.70
C GLY A 354 -2.70 -5.93 -3.52
N GLY A 355 -2.84 -6.42 -2.28
CA GLY A 355 -2.60 -7.81 -1.88
C GLY A 355 -1.15 -8.13 -1.48
N GLY A 356 -0.20 -7.19 -1.66
CA GLY A 356 1.22 -7.44 -1.42
C GLY A 356 1.57 -7.82 0.03
N MET A 357 0.75 -7.39 1.00
CA MET A 357 0.90 -7.78 2.40
C MET A 357 0.78 -9.30 2.63
N TRP A 358 0.05 -10.00 1.76
CA TRP A 358 -0.25 -11.43 1.89
C TRP A 358 0.55 -12.30 0.92
N MET A 359 1.58 -11.74 0.28
CA MET A 359 2.29 -12.40 -0.83
C MET A 359 3.80 -12.20 -0.74
N ASP A 360 4.38 -12.19 0.46
CA ASP A 360 5.80 -11.94 0.64
C ASP A 360 6.67 -13.03 -0.01
N SER A 361 6.30 -14.30 0.11
CA SER A 361 7.08 -15.40 -0.47
C SER A 361 6.94 -15.43 -2.00
N PHE A 362 5.73 -15.19 -2.51
CA PHE A 362 5.50 -15.03 -3.94
C PHE A 362 6.30 -13.85 -4.50
N THR A 363 6.21 -12.66 -3.88
CA THR A 363 6.90 -11.45 -4.33
C THR A 363 8.42 -11.64 -4.34
N ALA A 364 9.00 -12.29 -3.32
CA ALA A 364 10.43 -12.57 -3.25
C ALA A 364 10.94 -13.45 -4.41
N LYS A 365 10.10 -14.33 -4.99
CA LYS A 365 10.47 -15.16 -6.15
C LYS A 365 10.50 -14.39 -7.47
N HIS A 366 9.83 -13.23 -7.52
CA HIS A 366 9.64 -12.46 -8.75
C HIS A 366 10.31 -11.08 -8.73
N THR A 367 10.99 -10.73 -7.63
CA THR A 367 11.68 -9.46 -7.44
C THR A 367 13.10 -9.69 -6.96
N THR A 368 14.00 -8.75 -7.24
CA THR A 368 15.38 -8.83 -6.77
C THR A 368 15.52 -8.47 -5.30
N MET A 369 14.53 -7.75 -4.75
CA MET A 369 14.39 -7.40 -3.34
C MET A 369 13.00 -6.82 -3.08
N ARG A 370 12.60 -6.69 -1.82
CA ARG A 370 11.31 -6.09 -1.46
C ARG A 370 11.33 -4.58 -1.63
N LEU A 371 10.18 -4.01 -1.96
CA LEU A 371 10.01 -2.55 -2.00
C LEU A 371 10.26 -1.90 -0.64
N SER A 372 9.80 -2.54 0.44
CA SER A 372 10.06 -2.10 1.81
C SER A 372 11.55 -2.02 2.12
N GLU A 373 12.36 -2.97 1.63
CA GLU A 373 13.82 -2.97 1.79
C GLU A 373 14.46 -1.78 1.07
N LYS A 374 14.10 -1.52 -0.19
CA LYS A 374 14.61 -0.34 -0.90
C LYS A 374 14.25 0.96 -0.21
N ARG A 375 13.04 1.04 0.32
CA ARG A 375 12.57 2.25 0.99
C ARG A 375 13.17 2.40 2.40
N ALA A 376 13.41 1.31 3.12
CA ALA A 376 14.14 1.32 4.39
C ALA A 376 15.60 1.79 4.22
N MET A 377 16.29 1.33 3.17
CA MET A 377 17.64 1.82 2.85
C MET A 377 17.66 3.32 2.53
N GLU A 378 16.66 3.83 1.82
CA GLU A 378 16.53 5.27 1.56
C GLU A 378 16.26 6.06 2.85
N ALA A 379 15.42 5.53 3.75
CA ALA A 379 15.19 6.12 5.06
C ALA A 379 16.50 6.19 5.88
N ALA A 380 17.24 5.08 5.95
CA ALA A 380 18.52 5.03 6.66
C ALA A 380 19.56 6.01 6.09
N SER A 381 19.60 6.21 4.77
CA SER A 381 20.54 7.13 4.13
C SER A 381 20.30 8.61 4.47
N THR A 382 19.16 8.96 5.07
CA THR A 382 18.91 10.32 5.59
C THR A 382 19.65 10.60 6.90
N GLY A 383 20.18 9.55 7.54
CA GLY A 383 20.74 9.58 8.90
C GLY A 383 19.68 9.68 10.00
N ALA A 384 18.40 9.43 9.68
CA ALA A 384 17.34 9.39 10.68
C ALA A 384 17.52 8.22 11.65
N ASN A 385 17.15 8.43 12.91
CA ASN A 385 17.09 7.40 13.93
C ASN A 385 15.75 6.65 13.90
N VAL A 386 14.70 7.28 13.37
CA VAL A 386 13.35 6.72 13.30
C VAL A 386 12.77 6.89 11.90
N LEU A 387 12.19 5.83 11.36
CA LEU A 387 11.27 5.86 10.24
C LEU A 387 9.83 5.88 10.78
N ALA A 388 9.21 7.06 10.75
CA ALA A 388 7.81 7.24 11.11
C ALA A 388 6.88 6.79 9.97
N VAL A 389 5.79 6.13 10.34
CA VAL A 389 4.78 5.61 9.41
C VAL A 389 3.37 6.03 9.83
N ALA A 390 2.44 5.99 8.89
CA ALA A 390 1.02 6.33 9.12
C ALA A 390 0.08 5.27 8.51
N CYS A 391 0.53 4.02 8.47
CA CYS A 391 -0.24 2.91 7.92
C CYS A 391 0.05 1.66 8.76
N PRO A 392 -0.98 0.94 9.22
CA PRO A 392 -0.79 -0.27 10.03
C PRO A 392 0.08 -1.34 9.37
N PHE A 393 0.04 -1.44 8.04
CA PHE A 393 0.87 -2.39 7.30
C PHE A 393 2.37 -2.06 7.33
N GLU A 394 2.72 -0.79 7.56
CA GLU A 394 4.09 -0.32 7.37
C GLU A 394 4.98 -0.60 8.56
N VAL A 395 4.44 -0.60 9.79
CA VAL A 395 5.23 -0.81 11.00
C VAL A 395 5.96 -2.16 10.94
N SER A 396 5.25 -3.25 10.67
CA SER A 396 5.85 -4.59 10.57
C SER A 396 6.75 -4.72 9.35
N ARG A 397 6.27 -4.30 8.16
CA ARG A 397 7.02 -4.44 6.91
C ARG A 397 8.34 -3.69 6.93
N PHE A 398 8.36 -2.47 7.47
CA PHE A 398 9.59 -1.72 7.60
C PHE A 398 10.45 -2.24 8.76
N SER A 399 9.86 -2.70 9.87
CA SER A 399 10.63 -3.36 10.94
C SER A 399 11.41 -4.57 10.44
N ASP A 400 10.80 -5.38 9.57
CA ASP A 400 11.49 -6.51 8.94
C ASP A 400 12.52 -6.05 7.91
N ALA A 401 12.21 -5.00 7.14
CA ALA A 401 13.10 -4.46 6.12
C ALA A 401 14.37 -3.79 6.68
N VAL A 402 14.28 -3.05 7.79
CA VAL A 402 15.47 -2.47 8.43
C VAL A 402 16.40 -3.57 8.92
N LYS A 403 15.85 -4.69 9.44
CA LYS A 403 16.64 -5.87 9.83
C LYS A 403 17.28 -6.57 8.63
N SER A 404 16.51 -6.90 7.60
CA SER A 404 17.05 -7.62 6.44
C SER A 404 18.07 -6.83 5.63
N THR A 405 18.10 -5.50 5.78
CA THR A 405 19.06 -4.61 5.10
C THR A 405 20.23 -4.15 5.99
N GLY A 406 20.34 -4.64 7.23
CA GLY A 406 21.40 -4.25 8.17
C GLY A 406 21.31 -2.80 8.67
N ASN A 407 20.10 -2.26 8.72
CA ASN A 407 19.79 -0.90 9.17
C ASN A 407 19.03 -0.91 10.52
N GLU A 408 19.29 -1.86 11.42
CA GLU A 408 18.56 -1.96 12.72
C GLU A 408 18.74 -0.74 13.63
N HIS A 409 19.67 0.16 13.31
CA HIS A 409 19.83 1.44 13.99
C HIS A 409 18.68 2.43 13.71
N VAL A 410 17.80 2.13 12.74
CA VAL A 410 16.59 2.91 12.44
C VAL A 410 15.37 2.21 13.05
N ASP A 411 14.81 2.82 14.09
CA ASP A 411 13.56 2.36 14.70
C ASP A 411 12.37 2.62 13.75
N VAL A 412 11.36 1.75 13.77
CA VAL A 412 10.14 1.92 12.98
C VAL A 412 8.94 2.06 13.90
N LEU A 413 8.33 3.24 13.89
CA LEU A 413 7.24 3.61 14.79
C LEU A 413 6.09 4.25 14.04
N ASP A 414 4.85 3.93 14.41
CA ASP A 414 3.70 4.72 13.98
C ASP A 414 3.73 6.12 14.63
N ILE A 415 3.19 7.12 13.95
CA ILE A 415 3.04 8.48 14.50
C ILE A 415 2.25 8.45 15.82
N LEU A 416 1.27 7.56 15.95
CA LEU A 416 0.52 7.36 17.20
C LEU A 416 1.44 6.95 18.35
N GLU A 417 2.36 6.03 18.12
CA GLU A 417 3.33 5.60 19.13
C GLU A 417 4.26 6.75 19.53
N LEU A 418 4.71 7.56 18.56
CA LEU A 418 5.58 8.71 18.81
C LEU A 418 4.88 9.79 19.64
N LEU A 419 3.62 10.10 19.32
CA LEU A 419 2.81 11.05 20.09
C LEU A 419 2.58 10.54 21.51
N ASP A 420 2.17 9.29 21.68
CA ASP A 420 1.89 8.69 22.99
C ASP A 420 3.15 8.60 23.87
N LYS A 421 4.31 8.22 23.30
CA LYS A 421 5.62 8.28 23.99
C LYS A 421 6.01 9.69 24.43
N SER A 422 5.58 10.73 23.70
CA SER A 422 5.83 12.10 24.12
C SER A 422 4.83 12.59 25.18
N MET A 423 3.64 12.00 25.24
CA MET A 423 2.64 12.26 26.29
C MET A 423 2.96 11.58 27.61
N ARG A 424 3.65 10.44 27.58
CA ARG A 424 3.90 9.58 28.75
C ARG A 424 5.38 9.30 28.92
N VAL A 425 5.91 9.42 30.14
CA VAL A 425 7.20 8.77 30.47
C VAL A 425 6.98 7.26 30.40
N GLU A 426 7.82 6.54 29.65
CA GLU A 426 7.88 5.08 29.69
C GLU A 426 8.32 4.55 31.06
#